data_AF-A0A8H7VN25-F1
#
_entry.id   AF-A0A8H7VN25-F1
#
_cell.length_a   1.000
_cell.length_b   1.000
_cell.length_c   1.000
_cell.angle_alpha   90.00
_cell.angle_beta   90.00
_cell.angle_gamma   90.00
#
_symmetry.space_group_name_H-M   'P 1'
#
loop_
_entity.id
_entity.type
_entity.pdbx_description
1 polymer ?
#
loop_
_entity_poly.entity_id
_entity_poly.type
_entity_poly.pdbx_seq_one_letter_code
_entity_poly.pdbx_strand_id
1 'polypeptide(L)'
;MNHQNSISSTTTNTTATTHHPHLYSTSCTYCSYSTFHDDLIQPTMYTSGSIDDDFPFQFNYLLSLFTAPDMVKHLTQASISEDIYALPIHLQRLISEAKEEVVLERRTKTNEQNQQQRSLALIRLERVRNYVWMQSGGDIANLMMTLTELMGDEDELENVLGI
;
A
#
# COMPACT_ATOMS: atom_id res chain seq x y z
N MET A 1 -50.09 17.25 -38.09
CA MET A 1 -49.65 16.83 -39.45
C MET A 1 -48.19 16.41 -39.33
N ASN A 2 -47.94 15.17 -38.91
CA ASN A 2 -47.79 13.94 -39.71
C ASN A 2 -46.51 13.91 -40.55
N HIS A 3 -45.55 13.07 -40.13
CA HIS A 3 -45.04 12.01 -41.00
C HIS A 3 -44.67 10.76 -40.17
N GLN A 4 -45.39 9.67 -40.48
CA GLN A 4 -45.10 8.28 -40.16
C GLN A 4 -44.13 7.69 -41.19
N ASN A 5 -43.44 6.60 -40.83
CA ASN A 5 -43.18 5.37 -41.62
C ASN A 5 -42.24 4.51 -40.76
N SER A 6 -42.63 3.42 -40.09
CA SER A 6 -43.20 2.11 -40.50
C SER A 6 -42.30 1.31 -41.46
N ILE A 7 -41.66 0.25 -40.94
CA ILE A 7 -41.26 -0.94 -41.70
C ILE A 7 -41.66 -2.19 -40.89
N SER A 8 -42.38 -3.07 -41.57
CA SER A 8 -43.06 -4.26 -41.08
C SER A 8 -42.18 -5.51 -41.02
N SER A 9 -42.68 -6.48 -40.26
CA SER A 9 -42.18 -7.82 -39.94
C SER A 9 -42.25 -8.86 -41.08
N THR A 10 -41.83 -10.09 -40.71
CA THR A 10 -42.18 -11.45 -41.23
C THR A 10 -41.19 -12.02 -42.29
N THR A 11 -40.74 -13.29 -42.31
CA THR A 11 -41.34 -14.57 -41.87
C THR A 11 -40.31 -15.74 -41.87
N THR A 12 -40.41 -16.63 -40.86
CA THR A 12 -40.36 -18.13 -40.84
C THR A 12 -39.18 -18.98 -41.37
N ASN A 13 -38.71 -19.95 -40.56
CA ASN A 13 -39.08 -21.39 -40.60
C ASN A 13 -38.39 -22.18 -39.44
N THR A 14 -39.11 -22.85 -38.53
CA THR A 14 -39.43 -24.32 -38.47
C THR A 14 -38.16 -25.19 -38.39
N THR A 15 -37.89 -26.05 -37.39
CA THR A 15 -38.65 -27.20 -36.85
C THR A 15 -37.98 -27.73 -35.56
N ALA A 16 -38.79 -28.37 -34.70
CA ALA A 16 -38.42 -29.14 -33.51
C ALA A 16 -37.41 -30.27 -33.76
N THR A 17 -36.65 -30.70 -32.73
CA THR A 17 -36.64 -32.08 -32.18
C THR A 17 -35.53 -32.32 -31.14
N THR A 18 -35.96 -32.83 -29.98
CA THR A 18 -35.37 -33.94 -29.20
C THR A 18 -33.86 -33.92 -28.87
N HIS A 19 -33.54 -33.51 -27.63
CA HIS A 19 -32.25 -33.80 -27.00
C HIS A 19 -32.17 -35.29 -26.60
N HIS A 20 -31.29 -36.04 -27.25
CA HIS A 20 -30.77 -37.31 -26.74
C HIS A 20 -29.31 -37.15 -26.25
N PRO A 21 -28.90 -37.92 -25.22
CA PRO A 21 -27.64 -37.71 -24.53
C PRO A 21 -26.50 -38.38 -25.29
N HIS A 22 -25.49 -37.59 -25.68
CA HIS A 22 -24.24 -38.15 -26.21
C HIS A 22 -23.31 -38.55 -25.08
N LEU A 23 -23.20 -39.87 -24.94
CA LEU A 23 -22.17 -40.62 -24.25
C LEU A 23 -20.82 -40.48 -25.00
N TYR A 24 -19.77 -40.16 -24.24
CA TYR A 24 -18.33 -40.35 -24.49
C TYR A 24 -17.55 -39.50 -25.53
N SER A 25 -16.51 -38.83 -24.99
CA SER A 25 -15.17 -38.54 -25.54
C SER A 25 -15.03 -37.59 -26.75
N THR A 26 -14.09 -36.64 -26.84
CA THR A 26 -12.89 -36.31 -26.05
C THR A 26 -12.38 -34.91 -26.47
N SER A 27 -11.68 -34.24 -25.54
CA SER A 27 -10.81 -33.05 -25.67
C SER A 27 -11.44 -31.70 -26.07
N CYS A 28 -11.77 -30.90 -25.06
CA CYS A 28 -11.83 -29.43 -25.16
C CYS A 28 -10.69 -28.85 -24.30
N THR A 29 -9.72 -28.19 -24.93
CA THR A 29 -8.53 -27.61 -24.30
C THR A 29 -8.77 -26.20 -23.72
N TYR A 30 -10.02 -25.76 -23.56
CA TYR A 30 -10.31 -24.37 -23.17
C TYR A 30 -11.49 -24.17 -22.21
N CYS A 31 -11.85 -25.17 -21.41
CA CYS A 31 -12.83 -25.00 -20.32
C CYS A 31 -12.31 -25.66 -19.04
N SER A 32 -11.82 -24.84 -18.10
CA SER A 32 -12.26 -24.82 -16.70
C SER A 32 -11.43 -23.80 -15.92
N TYR A 33 -11.85 -22.55 -16.08
CA TYR A 33 -11.74 -21.56 -15.01
C TYR A 33 -12.71 -21.99 -13.90
N SER A 34 -12.37 -21.67 -12.64
CA SER A 34 -13.20 -21.71 -11.43
C SER A 34 -13.67 -23.09 -10.89
N THR A 35 -13.68 -23.41 -9.61
CA THR A 35 -12.98 -22.98 -8.39
C THR A 35 -13.36 -23.99 -7.29
N PHE A 36 -12.46 -24.21 -6.32
CA PHE A 36 -12.70 -24.61 -4.92
C PHE A 36 -13.01 -26.07 -4.49
N HIS A 37 -12.30 -26.40 -3.39
CA HIS A 37 -12.47 -27.46 -2.39
C HIS A 37 -12.08 -28.89 -2.82
N ASP A 38 -11.30 -29.69 -2.06
CA ASP A 38 -11.02 -29.69 -0.63
C ASP A 38 -9.79 -30.60 -0.36
N ASP A 39 -8.97 -30.22 0.62
CA ASP A 39 -8.10 -31.03 1.50
C ASP A 39 -7.43 -32.33 1.00
N LEU A 40 -6.07 -32.33 1.01
CA LEU A 40 -5.26 -33.25 1.83
C LEU A 40 -3.73 -33.03 1.68
N ILE A 41 -3.19 -32.25 2.62
CA ILE A 41 -1.97 -32.49 3.44
C ILE A 41 -0.66 -32.90 2.73
N GLN A 42 0.31 -31.98 2.66
CA GLN A 42 1.69 -32.25 3.07
C GLN A 42 2.28 -31.05 3.84
N PRO A 43 2.96 -31.28 4.99
CA PRO A 43 3.53 -30.21 5.81
C PRO A 43 4.96 -29.89 5.38
N THR A 44 5.15 -28.82 4.62
CA THR A 44 6.48 -28.19 4.47
C THR A 44 6.58 -27.08 5.50
N MET A 45 7.11 -27.43 6.67
CA MET A 45 7.31 -26.51 7.77
C MET A 45 8.60 -25.70 7.56
N TYR A 46 8.39 -24.40 7.34
CA TYR A 46 9.27 -23.24 7.54
C TYR A 46 10.62 -23.23 6.82
N THR A 47 10.76 -22.29 5.88
CA THR A 47 11.81 -21.25 5.84
C THR A 47 11.63 -20.49 4.52
N SER A 48 11.90 -19.20 4.56
CA SER A 48 11.75 -18.20 3.48
C SER A 48 10.38 -17.55 3.48
N GLY A 49 10.22 -16.50 4.30
CA GLY A 49 9.38 -15.39 3.89
C GLY A 49 9.88 -14.96 2.52
N SER A 50 9.12 -15.26 1.49
CA SER A 50 9.28 -14.63 0.18
C SER A 50 9.02 -13.15 0.42
N ILE A 51 10.10 -12.38 0.57
CA ILE A 51 10.07 -10.98 0.19
C ILE A 51 9.72 -11.04 -1.30
N ASP A 52 8.45 -10.83 -1.62
CA ASP A 52 8.01 -10.64 -2.98
C ASP A 52 8.85 -9.48 -3.54
N ASP A 53 9.73 -9.81 -4.49
CA ASP A 53 10.68 -8.94 -5.20
C ASP A 53 9.99 -7.88 -6.09
N ASP A 54 8.79 -7.40 -5.74
CA ASP A 54 7.96 -6.59 -6.64
C ASP A 54 7.89 -5.09 -6.31
N PHE A 55 8.56 -4.61 -5.25
CA PHE A 55 8.64 -3.16 -4.98
C PHE A 55 10.04 -2.70 -4.59
N PRO A 56 10.98 -2.59 -5.55
CA PRO A 56 12.32 -2.02 -5.31
C PRO A 56 12.31 -0.56 -4.79
N PHE A 57 11.14 0.04 -4.58
CA PHE A 57 10.93 1.45 -4.32
C PHE A 57 9.91 1.76 -3.21
N GLN A 58 9.39 0.76 -2.48
CA GLN A 58 8.27 0.96 -1.54
C GLN A 58 8.54 2.01 -0.45
N PHE A 59 9.81 2.17 -0.06
CA PHE A 59 10.21 3.08 1.01
C PHE A 59 11.07 4.27 0.55
N ASN A 60 11.07 4.58 -0.76
CA ASN A 60 11.83 5.72 -1.30
C ASN A 60 11.47 7.05 -0.65
N TYR A 61 10.19 7.26 -0.34
CA TYR A 61 9.75 8.44 0.38
C TYR A 61 10.40 8.53 1.77
N LEU A 62 10.38 7.45 2.54
CA LEU A 62 10.98 7.39 3.87
C LEU A 62 12.50 7.54 3.81
N LEU A 63 13.14 6.86 2.85
CA LEU A 63 14.58 6.98 2.63
C LEU A 63 14.96 8.44 2.36
N SER A 64 14.22 9.11 1.46
CA SER A 64 14.44 10.53 1.14
C SER A 64 14.21 11.43 2.38
N LEU A 65 13.15 11.16 3.13
CA LEU A 65 12.80 11.91 4.33
C LEU A 65 13.85 11.76 5.44
N PHE A 66 14.38 10.56 5.66
CA PHE A 66 15.33 10.26 6.74
C PHE A 66 16.77 10.61 6.38
N THR A 67 17.11 10.67 5.10
CA THR A 67 18.41 11.16 4.61
C THR A 67 18.42 12.67 4.38
N ALA A 68 17.27 13.33 4.38
CA ALA A 68 17.20 14.78 4.22
C ALA A 68 18.00 15.51 5.33
N PRO A 69 18.80 16.53 4.97
CA PRO A 69 19.52 17.33 5.96
C PRO A 69 18.56 18.14 6.85
N ASP A 70 17.41 18.53 6.30
CA ASP A 70 16.34 19.23 6.99
C ASP A 70 15.00 18.51 6.73
N MET A 71 14.58 17.71 7.71
CA MET A 71 13.34 16.93 7.64
C MET A 71 12.11 17.85 7.58
N VAL A 72 12.13 18.96 8.32
CA VAL A 72 11.02 19.94 8.39
C VAL A 72 10.80 20.56 7.02
N LYS A 73 11.88 20.97 6.35
CA LYS A 73 11.82 21.49 4.99
C LYS A 73 11.28 20.43 4.04
N HIS A 74 11.77 19.19 4.12
CA HIS A 74 11.33 18.09 3.26
C HIS A 74 9.82 17.81 3.41
N LEU A 75 9.30 17.74 4.64
CA LEU A 75 7.85 17.55 4.91
C LEU A 75 6.98 18.64 4.28
N THR A 76 7.47 19.89 4.24
CA THR A 76 6.70 21.00 3.64
C THR A 76 6.80 21.12 2.12
N GLN A 77 7.87 20.61 1.52
CA GLN A 77 8.15 20.78 0.09
C GLN A 77 7.76 19.55 -0.72
N ALA A 78 7.87 18.35 -0.15
CA ALA A 78 7.51 17.12 -0.83
C ALA A 78 5.97 17.02 -0.98
N SER A 79 5.53 16.75 -2.21
CA SER A 79 4.18 16.21 -2.43
C SER A 79 4.04 14.88 -1.68
N ILE A 80 2.86 14.62 -1.15
CA ILE A 80 2.55 13.30 -0.57
C ILE A 80 2.62 12.32 -1.74
N SER A 81 3.61 11.41 -1.73
CA SER A 81 3.74 10.34 -2.72
C SER A 81 2.66 9.29 -2.48
N GLU A 82 2.26 8.58 -3.52
CA GLU A 82 1.36 7.42 -3.40
C GLU A 82 1.97 6.34 -2.49
N ASP A 83 3.30 6.25 -2.44
CA ASP A 83 4.06 5.32 -1.59
C ASP A 83 3.75 5.47 -0.10
N ILE A 84 3.30 6.65 0.34
CA ILE A 84 2.92 6.87 1.74
C ILE A 84 1.74 5.98 2.11
N TYR A 85 0.81 5.72 1.19
CA TYR A 85 -0.35 4.88 1.46
C TYR A 85 -0.01 3.38 1.55
N ALA A 86 1.21 3.00 1.18
CA ALA A 86 1.72 1.64 1.32
C ALA A 86 2.48 1.39 2.65
N LEU A 87 2.64 2.42 3.50
CA LEU A 87 3.33 2.30 4.79
C LEU A 87 2.41 1.71 5.88
N PRO A 88 2.95 1.19 6.99
CA PRO A 88 2.15 0.84 8.17
C PRO A 88 1.30 2.04 8.65
N ILE A 89 0.05 1.78 9.04
CA ILE A 89 -0.97 2.82 9.29
C ILE A 89 -0.52 3.87 10.33
N HIS A 90 0.19 3.42 11.37
CA HIS A 90 0.70 4.29 12.42
C HIS A 90 1.73 5.29 11.88
N LEU A 91 2.56 4.86 10.94
CA LEU A 91 3.56 5.72 10.30
C LEU A 91 2.92 6.68 9.30
N GLN A 92 1.93 6.23 8.52
CA GLN A 92 1.15 7.12 7.65
C GLN A 92 0.54 8.28 8.43
N ARG A 93 -0.10 7.93 9.55
CA ARG A 93 -0.73 8.87 10.46
C ARG A 93 0.31 9.81 11.06
N LEU A 94 1.43 9.28 11.55
CA LEU A 94 2.50 10.09 12.13
C LEU A 94 3.07 11.11 11.13
N ILE A 95 3.33 10.70 9.89
CA ILE A 95 3.83 11.61 8.83
C ILE A 95 2.81 12.71 8.53
N SER A 96 1.52 12.36 8.49
CA SER A 96 0.44 13.32 8.27
C SER A 96 0.33 14.33 9.41
N GLU A 97 0.37 13.85 10.66
CA GLU A 97 0.38 14.68 11.87
C GLU A 97 1.61 15.62 11.88
N ALA A 98 2.81 15.08 11.64
CA ALA A 98 4.05 15.87 11.62
C ALA A 98 4.03 16.95 10.52
N LYS A 99 3.49 16.63 9.34
CA LYS A 99 3.34 17.59 8.26
C LYS A 99 2.36 18.70 8.62
N GLU A 100 1.23 18.36 9.25
CA GLU A 100 0.26 19.34 9.74
C GLU A 100 0.88 20.27 10.79
N GLU A 101 1.59 19.71 11.78
CA GLU A 101 2.30 20.46 12.83
C GLU A 101 3.23 21.51 12.22
N VAL A 102 4.07 21.11 11.26
CA VAL A 102 5.02 22.02 10.60
C VAL A 102 4.32 23.13 9.81
N VAL A 103 3.22 22.81 9.11
CA VAL A 103 2.44 23.79 8.36
C VAL A 103 1.75 24.79 9.30
N LEU A 104 1.21 24.31 10.41
CA LEU A 104 0.58 25.15 11.43
C LEU A 104 1.60 26.05 12.12
N GLU A 105 2.77 25.51 12.48
CA GLU A 105 3.85 26.28 13.12
C GLU A 105 4.29 27.44 12.22
N ARG A 106 4.48 27.21 10.92
CA ARG A 106 4.82 28.27 9.96
C ARG A 106 3.77 29.40 9.94
N ARG A 107 2.49 29.09 10.16
CA ARG A 107 1.40 30.07 10.21
C ARG A 107 1.26 30.78 11.57
N THR A 108 1.75 30.17 12.65
CA THR A 108 1.51 30.63 14.03
C THR A 108 2.75 31.08 14.80
N LYS A 109 3.88 31.30 14.12
CA LYS A 109 5.14 31.86 14.67
C LYS A 109 4.99 33.17 15.49
N THR A 110 3.80 33.74 15.59
CA THR A 110 3.47 34.92 16.39
C THR A 110 3.16 34.62 17.87
N ASN A 111 2.89 33.37 18.27
CA ASN A 111 2.49 33.03 19.65
C ASN A 111 3.43 31.99 20.29
N GLU A 112 4.47 32.46 20.99
CA GLU A 112 5.57 31.67 21.57
C GLU A 112 5.16 30.71 22.71
N GLN A 113 3.94 30.83 23.27
CA GLN A 113 3.55 30.08 24.48
C GLN A 113 3.01 28.67 24.22
N ASN A 114 2.76 28.26 22.97
CA ASN A 114 2.17 26.95 22.63
C ASN A 114 3.11 25.98 21.89
N GLN A 115 4.42 26.27 21.82
CA GLN A 115 5.36 25.48 21.01
C GLN A 115 5.63 24.07 21.56
N GLN A 116 5.68 23.88 22.88
CA GLN A 116 6.08 22.58 23.47
C GLN A 116 5.08 21.44 23.22
N GLN A 117 3.80 21.74 22.96
CA GLN A 117 2.78 20.73 22.74
C GLN A 117 2.56 20.42 21.25
N ARG A 118 3.10 21.26 20.34
CA ARG A 118 2.80 21.24 18.90
C ARG A 118 3.81 20.50 18.04
N SER A 119 4.88 19.95 18.61
CA SER A 119 5.89 19.19 17.85
C SER A 119 5.94 17.71 18.24
N LEU A 120 4.89 17.18 18.86
CA LEU A 120 4.89 15.81 19.37
C LEU A 120 4.97 14.78 18.23
N ALA A 121 4.32 15.03 17.09
CA ALA A 121 4.44 14.16 15.92
C ALA A 121 5.81 14.30 15.27
N LEU A 122 6.33 15.51 15.10
CA LEU A 122 7.68 15.70 14.55
C LEU A 122 8.76 15.02 15.40
N ILE A 123 8.69 15.14 16.73
CA ILE A 123 9.63 14.49 17.66
C ILE A 123 9.54 12.96 17.57
N ARG A 124 8.32 12.41 17.49
CA ARG A 124 8.12 10.96 17.29
C ARG A 124 8.71 10.51 15.95
N LEU A 125 8.55 11.30 14.89
CA LEU A 125 9.11 10.98 13.57
C LEU A 125 10.65 11.08 13.55
N GLU A 126 11.22 12.05 14.24
CA GLU A 126 12.67 12.14 14.46
C GLU A 126 13.21 10.94 15.25
N ARG A 127 12.46 10.44 16.23
CA ARG A 127 12.82 9.23 16.96
C ARG A 127 12.89 8.02 16.02
N VAL A 128 11.90 7.84 15.14
CA VAL A 128 11.93 6.77 14.12
C VAL A 128 13.14 6.93 13.21
N ARG A 129 13.42 8.14 12.70
CA ARG A 129 14.63 8.40 11.92
C ARG A 129 15.88 7.98 12.67
N ASN A 130 16.04 8.44 13.91
CA ASN A 130 17.24 8.18 14.71
C ASN A 130 17.39 6.68 15.00
N TYR A 131 16.29 5.98 15.24
CA TYR A 131 16.27 4.53 15.39
C TYR A 131 16.84 3.83 14.17
N VAL A 132 16.30 4.14 12.98
CA VAL A 132 16.74 3.55 11.71
C VAL A 132 18.22 3.86 11.43
N TRP A 133 18.66 5.09 11.67
CA TRP A 133 20.08 5.48 11.50
C TRP A 133 21.02 4.77 12.48
N MET A 134 20.57 4.55 13.72
CA MET A 134 21.35 3.82 14.72
C MET A 134 21.47 2.34 14.34
N GLN A 135 20.37 1.72 13.94
CA GLN A 135 20.35 0.31 13.54
C GLN A 135 21.11 0.06 12.23
N SER A 136 21.13 1.03 11.30
CA SER A 136 21.93 0.92 10.08
C SER A 136 23.45 1.12 10.29
N GLY A 137 23.88 1.40 11.52
CA GLY A 137 25.28 1.70 11.85
C GLY A 137 25.75 3.05 11.32
N GLY A 138 24.84 3.96 11.00
CA GLY A 138 25.17 5.24 10.37
C GLY A 138 25.43 5.15 8.87
N ASP A 139 25.21 3.99 8.24
CA ASP A 139 25.42 3.79 6.81
C ASP A 139 24.11 3.89 6.02
N ILE A 140 24.13 4.67 4.93
CA ILE A 140 23.01 4.83 4.00
C ILE A 140 22.78 3.52 3.23
N ALA A 141 23.84 2.77 2.93
CA ALA A 141 23.74 1.50 2.21
C ALA A 141 22.88 0.48 2.95
N ASN A 142 22.92 0.51 4.29
CA ASN A 142 22.13 -0.38 5.15
C ASN A 142 20.75 0.21 5.50
N LEU A 143 20.54 1.51 5.32
CA LEU A 143 19.34 2.21 5.76
C LEU A 143 18.06 1.64 5.13
N MET A 144 18.11 1.26 3.86
CA MET A 144 16.96 0.66 3.17
C MET A 144 16.62 -0.71 3.75
N MET A 145 17.62 -1.54 4.04
CA MET A 145 17.41 -2.86 4.64
C MET A 145 16.80 -2.73 6.04
N THR A 146 17.36 -1.84 6.88
CA THR A 146 16.82 -1.54 8.21
C THR A 146 15.40 -0.97 8.15
N LEU A 147 15.08 -0.14 7.17
CA LEU A 147 13.71 0.34 6.95
C LEU A 147 12.78 -0.82 6.64
N THR A 148 13.14 -1.68 5.69
CA THR A 148 12.33 -2.84 5.33
C THR A 148 12.09 -3.77 6.52
N GLU A 149 13.11 -4.03 7.33
CA GLU A 149 13.00 -4.82 8.56
C GLU A 149 12.01 -4.19 9.55
N LEU A 150 12.18 -2.91 9.87
CA LEU A 150 11.28 -2.18 10.78
C LEU A 150 9.84 -2.10 10.26
N MET A 151 9.64 -1.99 8.94
CA MET A 151 8.28 -1.96 8.36
C MET A 151 7.63 -3.36 8.36
N GLY A 152 8.42 -4.43 8.46
CA GLY A 152 7.94 -5.80 8.55
C GLY A 152 7.62 -6.25 9.98
N ASP A 153 8.16 -5.56 11.00
CA ASP A 153 7.89 -5.81 12.41
C ASP A 153 7.01 -4.69 13.00
N GLU A 154 5.69 -4.91 13.00
CA GLU A 154 4.72 -3.93 13.51
C GLU A 154 4.90 -3.67 15.01
N ASP A 155 5.22 -4.69 15.80
CA ASP A 155 5.43 -4.54 17.25
C ASP A 155 6.66 -3.68 17.54
N GLU A 156 7.77 -3.90 16.82
CA GLU A 156 8.96 -3.07 16.92
C GLU A 156 8.68 -1.63 16.50
N LEU A 157 7.93 -1.44 15.41
CA LEU A 157 7.52 -0.11 14.95
C LEU A 157 6.69 0.62 16.01
N GLU A 158 5.70 -0.04 16.61
CA GLU A 158 4.89 0.54 17.71
C GLU A 158 5.76 0.94 18.91
N ASN A 159 6.70 0.07 19.30
CA ASN A 159 7.65 0.35 20.37
C ASN A 159 8.51 1.60 20.08
N VAL A 160 9.01 1.75 18.85
CA VAL A 160 9.79 2.92 18.44
C VAL A 160 8.92 4.19 18.41
N LEU A 161 7.68 4.07 17.93
CA LEU A 161 6.70 5.16 17.92
C LEU A 161 6.29 5.58 19.33
N GLY A 162 6.37 4.66 20.30
CA GLY A 162 5.99 4.85 21.70
C GLY A 162 4.48 4.98 21.88
N ILE A 163 3.72 4.15 21.15
CA ILE A 163 2.25 4.08 21.19
C ILE A 163 1.76 2.83 21.89
#